data_AF-A0A8T5BIF4-F1
#
_entry.id   AF-A0A8T5BIF4-F1
#
_cell.length_a   1.000
_cell.length_b   1.000
_cell.length_c   1.000
_cell.angle_alpha   90.00
_cell.angle_beta   90.00
_cell.angle_gamma   90.00
#
_symmetry.space_group_name_H-M   'P 1'
#
loop_
_entity.id
_entity.type
_entity.pdbx_description
1 polymer ?
#
loop_
_entity_poly.entity_id
_entity_poly.type
_entity_poly.pdbx_seq_one_letter_code
_entity_poly.pdbx_strand_id
1 'polypeptide(L)' 'MSETTTIRVSKATLKMLERLRQKMGVATLDETIRLFIMLQRKLVLEKVFGIDKGKISSFTEEDRGEDRD' A
#
# COMPACT_ATOMS: atom_id res chain seq x y z
N MET A 1 0.97 19.60 14.60
CA MET A 1 -0.13 19.54 13.62
C MET A 1 0.46 19.08 12.31
N SER A 2 -0.15 18.12 11.62
CA SER A 2 0.32 17.70 10.29
C SER A 2 0.21 18.87 9.33
N GLU A 3 1.27 19.14 8.57
CA GLU A 3 1.23 20.14 7.50
C GLU A 3 0.10 19.81 6.51
N THR A 4 -0.67 20.83 6.12
CA THR A 4 -1.79 20.67 5.19
C THR A 4 -1.40 21.19 3.81
N THR A 5 -1.73 20.44 2.76
CA THR A 5 -1.49 20.84 1.37
C THR A 5 -2.79 20.74 0.57
N THR A 6 -2.98 21.68 -0.35
CA THR A 6 -4.14 21.66 -1.27
C THR A 6 -3.75 21.00 -2.58
N ILE A 7 -4.52 19.99 -2.98
CA ILE A 7 -4.42 19.32 -4.27
C ILE A 7 -5.65 19.63 -5.11
N ARG A 8 -5.43 20.06 -6.35
CA ARG A 8 -6.51 20.30 -7.32
C ARG A 8 -6.75 19.01 -8.10
N VAL A 9 -8.01 18.58 -8.14
CA VAL A 9 -8.46 17.41 -8.89
C VAL A 9 -9.68 17.74 -9.73
N SER A 10 -10.03 16.86 -10.68
CA SER A 10 -11.25 17.01 -11.45
C SER A 10 -12.49 16.80 -10.57
N LYS A 11 -13.64 17.38 -10.97
CA LYS A 11 -14.93 17.13 -10.30
C LYS A 11 -15.33 15.65 -10.35
N ALA A 12 -14.95 14.94 -11.41
CA ALA A 12 -15.22 13.50 -11.53
C ALA A 12 -14.43 12.70 -10.48
N THR A 13 -13.14 13.01 -10.32
CA THR A 13 -12.28 12.40 -9.30
C THR A 13 -12.81 12.65 -7.89
N LEU A 14 -13.25 13.88 -7.58
CA LEU A 14 -13.85 14.18 -6.28
C LEU A 14 -15.07 13.30 -6.00
N LYS A 15 -16.00 13.17 -6.95
CA LYS A 15 -17.19 12.29 -6.82
C LYS A 15 -16.80 10.82 -6.59
N MET A 16 -15.73 10.36 -7.24
CA MET A 16 -15.22 9.00 -7.03
C MET A 16 -14.67 8.83 -5.60
N LEU A 17 -13.90 9.80 -5.11
CA LEU A 17 -13.34 9.77 -3.76
C LEU A 17 -14.45 9.82 -2.69
N GLU A 18 -15.50 10.61 -2.88
CA GLU A 18 -16.65 10.64 -1.96
C GLU A 18 -17.37 9.29 -1.88
N ARG A 19 -17.59 8.63 -3.04
CA ARG A 19 -18.17 7.28 -3.08
C ARG A 19 -17.28 6.26 -2.40
N LEU A 20 -15.96 6.35 -2.60
CA LEU A 20 -14.99 5.49 -1.93
C LEU A 20 -15.00 5.71 -0.42
N ARG A 21 -15.02 6.98 0.03
CA ARG A 21 -15.12 7.34 1.45
C ARG A 21 -16.32 6.67 2.11
N GLN A 22 -17.48 6.77 1.48
CA GLN A 22 -18.72 6.14 1.96
C GLN A 22 -18.61 4.61 2.03
N LYS A 23 -18.07 3.97 0.98
CA LYS A 23 -17.89 2.51 0.93
C LYS A 23 -16.89 2.00 1.96
N MET A 24 -15.85 2.78 2.25
CA MET A 24 -14.80 2.42 3.20
C MET A 24 -15.17 2.78 4.65
N GLY A 25 -16.24 3.56 4.86
CA GLY A 25 -16.70 3.97 6.20
C GLY A 25 -15.72 4.90 6.93
N VAL A 26 -14.92 5.68 6.19
CA VAL A 26 -13.87 6.54 6.75
C VAL A 26 -14.35 7.99 6.87
N ALA A 27 -13.78 8.74 7.81
CA ALA A 27 -14.29 10.05 8.18
C ALA A 27 -13.94 11.13 7.14
N THR A 28 -12.73 11.04 6.55
CA THR A 28 -12.20 12.11 5.68
C THR A 28 -11.75 11.63 4.30
N LEU A 29 -11.66 12.57 3.35
CA LEU A 29 -11.07 12.31 2.04
C LEU A 29 -9.56 12.04 2.14
N ASP A 30 -8.86 12.65 3.11
CA ASP A 30 -7.42 12.40 3.32
C ASP A 30 -7.18 10.94 3.77
N GLU A 31 -7.98 10.45 4.72
CA GLU A 31 -7.96 9.04 5.13
C GLU A 31 -8.26 8.10 3.97
N THR A 32 -9.24 8.46 3.14
CA THR A 32 -9.59 7.69 1.94
C THR A 32 -8.40 7.60 0.99
N ILE A 33 -7.71 8.72 0.73
CA ILE A 33 -6.53 8.77 -0.15
C ILE A 33 -5.41 7.91 0.43
N ARG A 34 -5.10 8.04 1.73
CA ARG A 34 -4.06 7.25 2.40
C ARG A 34 -4.33 5.75 2.33
N LEU A 35 -5.56 5.32 2.63
CA LEU A 35 -5.95 3.92 2.55
C LEU A 35 -5.83 3.39 1.13
N PHE A 36 -6.26 4.16 0.14
CA PHE A 36 -6.14 3.76 -1.26
C PHE A 36 -4.68 3.60 -1.70
N ILE A 37 -3.79 4.51 -1.28
CA ILE A 37 -2.34 4.39 -1.52
C ILE A 37 -1.77 3.13 -0.87
N MET A 38 -2.15 2.83 0.37
CA MET A 38 -1.71 1.62 1.07
C MET A 38 -2.20 0.35 0.38
N LEU A 39 -3.46 0.31 -0.05
CA LEU A 39 -4.02 -0.80 -0.81
C LEU A 39 -3.28 -1.02 -2.13
N GLN A 40 -2.98 0.05 -2.87
CA GLN A 40 -2.22 -0.04 -4.11
C GLN A 40 -0.82 -0.59 -3.86
N ARG A 41 -0.12 -0.14 -2.81
CA ARG A 41 1.19 -0.68 -2.42
C ARG A 41 1.11 -2.16 -2.11
N LYS A 42 0.10 -2.59 -1.34
CA LYS A 42 -0.12 -3.99 -1.01
C LYS A 42 -0.33 -4.82 -2.28
N LEU A 43 -1.21 -4.39 -3.19
CA LEU A 43 -1.46 -5.10 -4.45
C LEU A 43 -0.21 -5.24 -5.32
N VAL A 44 0.64 -4.20 -5.37
CA VAL A 44 1.91 -4.26 -6.08
C VAL A 44 2.83 -5.31 -5.44
N LEU A 45 2.98 -5.32 -4.12
CA LEU A 45 3.79 -6.33 -3.43
C LEU A 45 3.25 -7.73 -3.66
N GLU A 46 1.94 -7.92 -3.59
CA GLU A 46 1.30 -9.21 -3.86
C GLU A 46 1.55 -9.70 -5.29
N LYS A 47 1.51 -8.80 -6.27
CA LYS A 47 1.84 -9.11 -7.66
C LYS A 47 3.31 -9.51 -7.84
N VAL A 48 4.23 -8.83 -7.15
CA VAL A 48 5.67 -9.11 -7.27
C VAL A 48 6.06 -10.41 -6.56
N PHE A 49 5.53 -10.66 -5.36
CA PHE A 49 5.88 -11.85 -4.58
C PHE A 49 5.15 -13.13 -5.04
N GLY A 50 4.05 -13.03 -5.78
CA GLY A 50 3.43 -14.17 -6.47
C GLY A 50 3.28 -15.45 -5.62
N ILE A 51 3.86 -16.55 -6.10
CA ILE A 51 3.84 -17.91 -5.50
C ILE A 51 4.70 -18.01 -4.22
N ASP A 52 5.64 -17.07 -4.03
CA ASP A 52 6.58 -17.04 -2.91
C ASP A 52 6.09 -16.16 -1.75
N LYS A 53 4.88 -15.59 -1.88
CA LYS A 53 4.22 -14.84 -0.81
C LYS A 53 4.07 -15.73 0.44
N GLY A 54 4.80 -15.39 1.50
CA GLY A 54 4.83 -16.13 2.76
C GLY A 54 5.83 -17.28 2.82
N LYS A 55 6.62 -17.52 1.77
CA LYS A 55 7.71 -18.50 1.73
C LYS A 55 9.10 -17.90 1.89
N ILE A 56 9.20 -16.58 1.75
CA ILE A 56 10.47 -15.85 1.87
C ILE A 56 10.72 -15.57 3.35
N SER A 57 11.77 -16.19 3.89
CA SER A 57 12.32 -15.90 5.22
C SER A 57 13.49 -14.93 5.13
N SER A 58 13.89 -14.39 6.28
CA SER A 58 15.16 -13.67 6.42
C SER A 58 16.32 -14.57 5.99
N PHE A 59 17.26 -14.04 5.23
CA PHE A 59 18.49 -14.74 4.87
C PHE A 59 19.31 -15.04 6.13
N THR A 60 19.69 -16.29 6.34
CA THR A 60 20.48 -16.73 7.49
C THR A 60 21.93 -17.05 7.12
N GLU A 61 22.78 -17.29 8.13
CA GLU A 61 24.18 -17.66 7.90
C GLU A 61 24.30 -18.98 7.14
N GLU A 62 23.35 -19.91 7.36
CA GLU A 62 23.31 -21.23 6.70
C GLU A 62 22.96 -21.13 5.21
N ASP A 63 22.28 -20.06 4.78
CA ASP A 63 21.93 -19.82 3.37
C ASP A 63 23.13 -19.38 2.52
N ARG A 64 24.30 -19.13 3.13
CA ARG A 64 25.48 -18.57 2.43
C ARG A 64 26.12 -19.52 1.43
N GLY A 65 25.91 -20.83 1.54
CA GLY A 65 26.45 -21.82 0.60
C GLY A 65 27.99 -21.86 0.51
N GLU A 66 28.69 -21.13 1.39
CA GLU A 66 30.14 -21.16 1.53
C GLU A 66 30.50 -22.20 2.60
N ASP A 67 31.23 -23.24 2.20
CA ASP A 67 31.89 -24.15 3.13
C ASP A 67 33.08 -23.41 3.75
N ARG A 68 33.08 -23.23 5.08
CA ARG A 68 34.11 -22.49 5.83
C ARG A 68 34.98 -23.40 6.70
N ASP A 69 35.17 -24.65 6.27
CA ASP A 69 36.07 -25.62 6.87
C ASP A 69 37.29 -25.91 5.97
#